data_AF-A0A959RL54-F1
#
_entry.id   AF-A0A959RL54-F1
#
_cell.length_a   1.000
_cell.length_b   1.000
_cell.length_c   1.000
_cell.angle_alpha   90.00
_cell.angle_beta   90.00
_cell.angle_gamma   90.00
#
_symmetry.space_group_name_H-M   'P 1'
#
loop_
_entity.id
_entity.type
_entity.pdbx_description
1 polymer ?
#
loop_
_entity_poly.entity_id
_entity_poly.type
_entity_poly.pdbx_seq_one_letter_code
_entity_poly.pdbx_strand_id
1 'polypeptide(L)'
;YDYELLGIKQSDQRYFYHIKVIPYSNIRPTFAGQILIDDSTYALTEVDLKFISRNFLPFTNLKLSVFQKLEQHKNYWLPKYYNIDVETTFNYYYLFSLDSAITSYIKVFNNYQINVDENSPLLKTINQLADTSFKHEPEFVSLSKMDSIRLYPITINEQKAYTEIDSNKTILSSLKLGGIGGKYVKESEQERIEKDTAGFNLFSVLEYLSFRNNRIDGIALGLQYSNLNTTNLFGVSAETNYSFLRKDVNSMIEFKYYPKEIFFDNISFFGFYESKPAFVFSPYSNFMNAISVSLGFEDQFDYYLSKGVGLNFQKNLSDATNIKFGFTFENQNSLEAKKYYSIFNAKQFVRPNLVTGKGIDNRFIINFNSGTSPYDFQFLQQNGLVSQVDFSSKLFGSDFNYTKINAAYQFYFDTFYDELLFAPYLGIMIEGSAVLGNYNQQHLETPQTSLGIFAPFGTFKGLTPYQFISDKRIALHIEHNWRKTFFDMLGIYFPVEWNIELTTGVSLLNLWNGKKLIDLQKSKEFYWESYAGISGIFGLLSINVVYNKFDDVVVRLGLTKVL
;
A
#
# COMPACT_ATOMS: atom_id res chain seq x y z
N TYR A 1 30.07 -0.23 16.69
CA TYR A 1 30.57 1.14 16.77
C TYR A 1 32.07 1.08 16.84
N ASP A 2 32.73 1.96 16.09
CA ASP A 2 34.10 2.35 16.35
C ASP A 2 34.11 3.53 17.33
N TYR A 3 35.20 3.66 18.08
CA TYR A 3 35.38 4.72 19.06
C TYR A 3 36.70 5.44 18.81
N GLU A 4 36.65 6.76 18.76
CA GLU A 4 37.82 7.62 18.55
C GLU A 4 37.97 8.55 19.76
N LEU A 5 39.12 8.50 20.44
CA LEU A 5 39.42 9.43 21.52
C LEU A 5 39.75 10.80 20.91
N LEU A 6 38.86 11.77 21.09
CA LEU A 6 39.03 13.13 20.59
C LEU A 6 40.00 13.95 21.44
N GLY A 7 40.08 13.63 22.74
CA GLY A 7 40.98 14.29 23.66
C GLY A 7 40.54 14.14 25.11
N ILE A 8 41.34 14.72 26.00
CA ILE A 8 41.07 14.77 27.44
C ILE A 8 40.87 16.23 27.82
N LYS A 9 39.74 16.55 28.43
CA LYS A 9 39.48 17.89 28.97
C LYS A 9 39.43 17.87 30.48
N GLN A 10 39.97 18.93 31.08
CA GLN A 10 39.89 19.16 32.52
C GLN A 10 38.71 20.06 32.83
N SER A 11 37.84 19.63 33.75
CA SER A 11 36.75 20.46 34.30
C SER A 11 36.66 20.20 35.80
N ASP A 12 36.61 21.26 36.60
CA ASP A 12 36.48 21.18 38.08
C ASP A 12 37.45 20.18 38.74
N GLN A 13 38.73 20.24 38.37
CA GLN A 13 39.82 19.36 38.84
C GLN A 13 39.68 17.86 38.47
N ARG A 14 38.72 17.49 37.62
CA ARG A 14 38.58 16.15 37.05
C ARG A 14 38.94 16.13 35.57
N TYR A 15 39.45 15.01 35.10
CA TYR A 15 39.73 14.76 33.70
C TYR A 15 38.60 13.94 33.08
N PHE A 16 38.19 14.31 31.86
CA PHE A 16 37.15 13.63 31.11
C PHE A 16 37.68 13.23 29.74
N TYR A 17 37.51 11.95 29.39
CA TYR A 17 37.75 11.43 28.06
C TYR A 17 36.58 11.80 27.15
N HIS A 18 36.85 12.57 26.10
CA HIS A 18 35.88 12.83 25.04
C HIS A 18 36.03 11.77 23.97
N ILE A 19 35.04 10.90 23.85
CA ILE A 19 35.06 9.77 22.92
C ILE A 19 33.98 9.99 21.88
N LYS A 20 34.37 9.96 20.61
CA LYS A 20 33.44 9.98 19.49
C LYS A 20 32.93 8.57 19.22
N VAL A 21 31.62 8.45 19.08
CA VAL A 21 30.94 7.20 18.71
C VAL A 21 30.68 7.22 17.21
N ILE A 22 31.28 6.27 16.49
CA ILE A 22 31.20 6.18 15.03
C ILE A 22 30.47 4.87 14.67
N PRO A 23 29.34 4.93 13.94
CA PRO A 23 28.64 3.73 13.51
C PRO A 23 29.42 3.00 12.42
N TYR A 24 29.37 1.67 12.43
CA TYR A 24 30.01 0.84 11.40
C TYR A 24 29.32 0.96 10.02
N SER A 25 28.07 1.40 10.00
CA SER A 25 27.27 1.55 8.80
C SER A 25 26.31 2.71 8.96
N ASN A 26 26.11 3.47 7.89
CA ASN A 26 25.11 4.53 7.81
C ASN A 26 23.78 4.03 7.21
N ILE A 27 23.74 2.78 6.75
CA ILE A 27 22.54 2.14 6.18
C ILE A 27 21.61 1.71 7.32
N ARG A 28 22.19 1.10 8.37
CA ARG A 28 21.45 0.64 9.55
C ARG A 28 21.05 1.82 10.43
N PRO A 29 19.84 1.81 11.02
CA PRO A 29 19.46 2.79 12.03
C PRO A 29 20.40 2.71 13.24
N THR A 30 21.21 3.75 13.45
CA THR A 30 22.25 3.77 14.50
C THR A 30 22.38 5.17 15.11
N PHE A 31 23.28 5.33 16.09
CA PHE A 31 23.61 6.62 16.66
C PHE A 31 25.06 7.00 16.39
N ALA A 32 25.32 8.28 16.18
CA ALA A 32 26.66 8.84 16.17
C ALA A 32 26.72 10.13 16.97
N GLY A 33 27.88 10.41 17.55
CA GLY A 33 28.04 11.59 18.38
C GLY A 33 29.20 11.44 19.35
N GLN A 34 29.02 11.90 20.57
CA GLN A 34 30.06 11.94 21.58
C GLN A 34 29.55 11.41 22.91
N ILE A 35 30.45 10.76 23.64
CA ILE A 35 30.26 10.40 25.04
C ILE A 35 31.42 10.94 25.86
N LEU A 36 31.14 11.32 27.11
CA LEU A 36 32.17 11.71 28.07
C LEU A 36 32.29 10.65 29.14
N ILE A 37 33.53 10.25 29.43
CA ILE A 37 33.85 9.30 30.49
C ILE A 37 34.77 9.98 31.50
N ASP A 38 34.42 9.91 32.78
CA ASP A 38 35.25 10.41 33.88
C ASP A 38 36.51 9.53 34.03
N ASP A 39 37.69 10.15 34.06
CA ASP A 39 38.97 9.44 34.11
C ASP A 39 39.18 8.67 35.43
N SER A 40 38.70 9.23 36.53
CA SER A 40 38.93 8.64 37.85
C SER A 40 38.05 7.43 38.14
N THR A 41 36.83 7.43 37.60
CA THR A 41 35.80 6.41 37.90
C THR A 41 35.44 5.55 36.69
N TYR A 42 35.91 5.90 35.49
CA TYR A 42 35.52 5.31 34.21
C TYR A 42 34.01 5.32 33.96
N ALA A 43 33.28 6.22 34.64
CA ALA A 43 31.84 6.33 34.52
C ALA A 43 31.44 7.21 33.35
N LEU A 44 30.38 6.80 32.65
CA LEU A 44 29.72 7.61 31.63
C LEU A 44 29.05 8.81 32.28
N THR A 45 29.45 10.03 31.91
CA THR A 45 28.95 11.27 32.51
C THR A 45 28.07 12.07 31.56
N GLU A 46 28.28 11.93 30.25
CA GLU A 46 27.48 12.62 29.24
C GLU A 46 27.35 11.77 27.98
N VAL A 47 26.19 11.85 27.35
CA VAL A 47 25.84 11.21 26.09
C VAL A 47 25.20 12.27 25.21
N ASP A 48 25.83 12.58 24.08
CA ASP A 48 25.27 13.44 23.03
C ASP A 48 25.28 12.64 21.73
N LEU A 49 24.15 12.04 21.40
CA LEU A 49 24.01 11.12 20.29
C LEU A 49 22.91 11.58 19.34
N LYS A 50 23.23 11.57 18.04
CA LYS A 50 22.27 11.83 16.97
C LYS A 50 21.97 10.52 16.26
N PHE A 51 20.69 10.27 16.05
CA PHE A 51 20.23 9.17 15.24
C PHE A 51 20.66 9.40 13.80
N ILE A 52 21.30 8.39 13.24
CA ILE A 52 21.68 8.32 11.85
C ILE A 52 20.92 7.14 11.25
N SER A 53 19.99 7.47 10.35
CA SER A 53 19.44 6.50 9.43
C SER A 53 19.08 7.19 8.13
N ARG A 54 19.57 6.64 7.02
CA ARG A 54 19.24 7.14 5.67
C ARG A 54 17.96 6.52 5.11
N ASN A 55 17.55 5.38 5.67
CA ASN A 55 16.51 4.51 5.10
C ASN A 55 15.43 4.11 6.13
N PHE A 56 15.28 4.83 7.25
CA PHE A 56 14.34 4.42 8.30
C PHE A 56 12.87 4.51 7.87
N LEU A 57 12.46 5.62 7.28
CA LEU A 57 11.09 5.86 6.85
C LEU A 57 11.09 6.45 5.43
N PRO A 58 10.13 6.05 4.58
CA PRO A 58 9.99 6.62 3.26
C PRO A 58 9.18 7.92 3.37
N PHE A 59 9.48 8.91 2.53
CA PHE A 59 8.88 10.27 2.54
C PHE A 59 9.07 11.08 3.82
N THR A 60 9.84 10.59 4.80
CA THR A 60 10.11 11.36 6.00
C THR A 60 11.60 11.45 6.26
N ASN A 61 12.01 12.63 6.71
CA ASN A 61 13.32 12.82 7.29
C ASN A 61 13.15 12.93 8.81
N LEU A 62 13.62 11.91 9.51
CA LEU A 62 13.61 11.84 10.96
C LEU A 62 15.00 12.24 11.48
N LYS A 63 15.07 13.37 12.19
CA LYS A 63 16.22 13.72 13.00
C LYS A 63 15.84 13.48 14.46
N LEU A 64 16.55 12.58 15.10
CA LEU A 64 16.42 12.31 16.53
C LEU A 64 17.76 12.63 17.19
N SER A 65 17.75 13.47 18.22
CA SER A 65 18.93 13.76 19.03
C SER A 65 18.62 13.42 20.48
N VAL A 66 19.55 12.72 21.13
CA VAL A 66 19.45 12.32 22.52
C VAL A 66 20.63 12.91 23.26
N PHE A 67 20.33 13.76 24.25
CA PHE A 67 21.31 14.32 25.15
C PHE A 67 21.01 13.87 26.59
N GLN A 68 21.96 13.25 27.26
CA GLN A 68 21.84 12.81 28.63
C GLN A 68 23.07 13.22 29.42
N LYS A 69 22.86 13.80 30.60
CA LYS A 69 23.91 14.09 31.57
C LYS A 69 23.68 13.28 32.82
N LEU A 70 24.71 12.57 33.27
CA LEU A 70 24.73 11.84 34.53
C LEU A 70 25.57 12.61 35.55
N GLU A 71 25.14 12.55 36.80
CA GLU A 71 25.85 13.13 37.93
C GLU A 71 26.02 12.09 39.02
N GLN A 72 27.15 12.17 39.71
CA GLN A 72 27.41 11.31 40.85
C GLN A 72 26.57 11.76 42.05
N HIS A 73 25.66 10.90 42.50
CA HIS A 73 24.93 11.08 43.74
C HIS A 73 25.28 9.94 44.70
N LYS A 74 26.00 10.27 45.78
CA LYS A 74 26.66 9.29 46.66
C LYS A 74 27.59 8.37 45.85
N ASN A 75 27.28 7.08 45.76
CA ASN A 75 28.08 6.07 45.05
C ASN A 75 27.49 5.68 43.68
N TYR A 76 26.43 6.35 43.22
CA TYR A 76 25.73 6.01 41.98
C TYR A 76 25.79 7.16 40.99
N TRP A 77 25.97 6.85 39.71
CA TRP A 77 25.83 7.79 38.63
C TRP A 77 24.38 7.76 38.14
N LEU A 78 23.65 8.86 38.37
CA LEU A 78 22.22 8.94 38.09
C LEU A 78 21.94 10.05 37.06
N PRO A 79 20.90 9.91 36.22
CA PRO A 79 20.58 10.91 35.19
C PRO A 79 20.25 12.27 35.82
N LYS A 80 21.05 13.31 35.67
CA LYS A 80 20.66 14.66 36.12
C LYS A 80 19.70 15.32 35.14
N TYR A 81 19.97 15.11 33.86
CA TYR A 81 19.30 15.78 32.76
C TYR A 81 19.16 14.83 31.59
N TYR A 82 18.01 14.91 30.93
CA TYR A 82 17.71 14.11 29.75
C TYR A 82 16.88 14.96 28.78
N ASN A 83 17.34 15.06 27.53
CA ASN A 83 16.64 15.74 26.46
C ASN A 83 16.58 14.82 25.24
N ILE A 84 15.38 14.66 24.68
CA ILE A 84 15.17 14.07 23.37
C ILE A 84 14.58 15.13 22.46
N ASP A 85 15.26 15.44 21.36
CA ASP A 85 14.72 16.27 20.30
C ASP A 85 14.36 15.38 19.10
N VAL A 86 13.12 15.47 18.66
CA VAL A 86 12.58 14.78 17.48
C VAL A 86 12.10 15.81 16.49
N GLU A 87 12.70 15.83 15.31
CA GLU A 87 12.25 16.62 14.17
C GLU A 87 11.85 15.64 13.06
N THR A 88 10.59 15.69 12.64
CA THR A 88 10.08 14.90 11.51
C THR A 88 9.63 15.84 10.41
N THR A 89 10.23 15.72 9.24
CA THR A 89 9.79 16.45 8.03
C THR A 89 9.14 15.46 7.08
N PHE A 90 7.89 15.70 6.69
CA PHE A 90 7.20 14.89 5.67
C PHE A 90 7.35 15.53 4.31
N ASN A 91 8.00 14.83 3.39
CA ASN A 91 8.18 15.21 1.99
C ASN A 91 7.65 14.08 1.11
N TYR A 92 6.39 14.20 0.70
CA TYR A 92 5.81 13.29 -0.27
C TYR A 92 6.34 13.65 -1.67
N TYR A 93 7.46 13.02 -2.03
CA TYR A 93 7.98 13.01 -3.40
C TYR A 93 8.16 14.39 -4.06
N TYR A 94 8.42 15.44 -3.26
CA TYR A 94 8.47 16.84 -3.71
C TYR A 94 7.17 17.40 -4.31
N LEU A 95 6.07 16.64 -4.29
CA LEU A 95 4.73 17.08 -4.68
C LEU A 95 4.02 17.80 -3.54
N PHE A 96 4.19 17.29 -2.32
CA PHE A 96 3.66 17.89 -1.10
C PHE A 96 4.72 17.82 -0.01
N SER A 97 4.97 18.94 0.66
CA SER A 97 5.79 18.98 1.87
C SER A 97 4.94 19.53 3.00
N LEU A 98 4.93 18.84 4.15
CA LEU A 98 4.40 19.40 5.39
C LEU A 98 5.52 20.13 6.12
N ASP A 99 5.15 21.14 6.89
CA ASP A 99 6.07 21.74 7.84
C ASP A 99 6.60 20.70 8.83
N SER A 100 7.85 20.88 9.25
CA SER A 100 8.51 19.96 10.17
C SER A 100 7.79 19.94 11.52
N ALA A 101 7.40 18.76 11.98
CA ALA A 101 6.94 18.56 13.33
C ALA A 101 8.16 18.44 14.25
N ILE A 102 8.30 19.38 15.20
CA ILE A 102 9.37 19.38 16.20
C ILE A 102 8.75 19.04 17.55
N THR A 103 9.27 18.02 18.21
CA THR A 103 8.90 17.63 19.57
C THR A 103 10.17 17.55 20.40
N SER A 104 10.24 18.33 21.47
CA SER A 104 11.33 18.27 22.45
C SER A 104 10.80 17.71 23.77
N TYR A 105 11.53 16.76 24.34
CA TYR A 105 11.19 16.11 25.59
C TYR A 105 12.32 16.28 26.59
N ILE A 106 12.10 17.19 27.54
CA ILE A 106 13.10 17.54 28.56
C ILE A 106 12.66 16.98 29.91
N LYS A 107 13.56 16.24 30.56
CA LYS A 107 13.43 15.75 31.93
C LYS A 107 14.62 16.23 32.76
N VAL A 108 14.32 16.85 33.89
CA VAL A 108 15.31 17.21 34.90
C VAL A 108 15.00 16.41 36.16
N PHE A 109 15.99 15.69 36.66
CA PHE A 109 15.83 14.89 37.88
C PHE A 109 16.50 15.61 39.03
N ASN A 110 15.80 15.73 40.15
CA ASN A 110 16.30 16.32 41.38
C ASN A 110 15.95 15.43 42.58
N ASN A 111 16.60 15.70 43.71
CA ASN A 111 16.29 15.08 45.01
C ASN A 111 16.26 13.54 44.98
N TYR A 112 17.28 12.94 44.38
CA TYR A 112 17.44 11.48 44.36
C TYR A 112 17.38 10.89 45.78
N GLN A 113 16.47 9.95 45.99
CA GLN A 113 16.43 9.12 47.19
C GLN A 113 16.83 7.70 46.81
N ILE A 114 17.85 7.18 47.48
CA ILE A 114 18.42 5.84 47.24
C ILE A 114 18.16 5.02 48.48
N ASN A 115 17.69 3.77 48.30
CA ASN A 115 17.29 2.86 49.38
C ASN A 115 16.17 3.44 50.25
N VAL A 116 15.12 3.96 49.61
CA VAL A 116 13.89 4.37 50.31
C VAL A 116 13.24 3.13 50.93
N ASP A 117 12.83 3.22 52.20
CA ASP A 117 12.11 2.16 52.90
C ASP A 117 10.90 1.70 52.06
N GLU A 118 10.70 0.38 51.92
CA GLU A 118 9.57 -0.21 51.21
C GLU A 118 8.21 0.28 51.77
N ASN A 119 8.17 0.67 53.04
CA ASN A 119 6.98 1.24 53.68
C ASN A 119 6.76 2.73 53.43
N SER A 120 7.60 3.37 52.62
CA SER A 120 7.47 4.78 52.24
C SER A 120 6.09 5.06 51.64
N PRO A 121 5.40 6.15 52.07
CA PRO A 121 4.16 6.59 51.46
C PRO A 121 4.28 6.77 49.94
N LEU A 122 5.45 7.20 49.47
CA LEU A 122 5.73 7.48 48.06
C LEU A 122 5.80 6.19 47.22
N LEU A 123 6.37 5.12 47.77
CA LEU A 123 6.39 3.79 47.14
C LEU A 123 5.00 3.16 47.13
N LYS A 124 4.19 3.36 48.18
CA LYS A 124 2.78 2.92 48.20
C LYS A 124 1.95 3.61 47.13
N THR A 125 2.14 4.92 46.90
CA THR A 125 1.46 5.65 45.83
C THR A 125 1.90 5.20 44.44
N ILE A 126 3.20 4.96 44.22
CA ILE A 126 3.70 4.44 42.93
C ILE A 126 3.18 3.02 42.67
N ASN A 127 3.14 2.15 43.69
CA ASN A 127 2.57 0.81 43.56
C ASN A 127 1.06 0.84 43.29
N GLN A 128 0.33 1.84 43.81
CA GLN A 128 -1.08 2.09 43.46
C GLN A 128 -1.28 2.60 42.03
N LEU A 129 -0.35 3.41 41.51
CA LEU A 129 -0.37 3.90 40.12
C LEU A 129 0.08 2.83 39.10
N ALA A 130 0.90 1.87 39.52
CA ALA A 130 1.30 0.71 38.73
C ALA A 130 0.25 -0.42 38.71
N ASP A 131 -0.79 -0.31 39.55
CA ASP A 131 -1.96 -1.18 39.50
C ASP A 131 -2.78 -0.83 38.26
N THR A 132 -2.80 -1.74 37.28
CA THR A 132 -3.48 -1.59 35.98
C THR A 132 -4.99 -1.37 36.08
N SER A 133 -5.56 -1.43 37.28
CA SER A 133 -6.96 -1.11 37.57
C SER A 133 -7.21 0.40 37.83
N PHE A 134 -6.17 1.21 37.99
CA PHE A 134 -6.27 2.64 38.30
C PHE A 134 -6.58 3.49 37.05
N LYS A 135 -7.88 3.74 36.81
CA LYS A 135 -8.37 4.69 35.79
C LYS A 135 -8.59 6.07 36.44
N HIS A 136 -7.62 6.96 36.33
CA HIS A 136 -7.89 8.37 36.58
C HIS A 136 -8.46 8.99 35.30
N GLU A 137 -9.61 9.65 35.39
CA GLU A 137 -10.08 10.50 34.29
C GLU A 137 -9.08 11.65 34.11
N PRO A 138 -8.69 11.99 32.87
CA PRO A 138 -7.76 13.08 32.62
C PRO A 138 -8.38 14.39 33.12
N GLU A 139 -7.77 14.99 34.15
CA GLU A 139 -8.17 16.29 34.65
C GLU A 139 -7.74 17.34 33.62
N PHE A 140 -8.67 18.15 33.13
CA PHE A 140 -8.34 19.28 32.26
C PHE A 140 -7.70 20.38 33.11
N VAL A 141 -6.38 20.48 33.05
CA VAL A 141 -5.59 21.49 33.77
C VAL A 141 -5.39 22.69 32.84
N SER A 142 -5.76 23.89 33.28
CA SER A 142 -5.48 25.12 32.53
C SER A 142 -3.98 25.37 32.43
N LEU A 143 -3.53 26.01 31.34
CA LEU A 143 -2.13 26.43 31.14
C LEU A 143 -1.56 27.15 32.38
N SER A 144 -2.33 28.05 32.99
CA SER A 144 -1.96 28.77 34.21
C SER A 144 -1.72 27.86 35.42
N LYS A 145 -2.54 26.81 35.57
CA LYS A 145 -2.39 25.81 36.63
C LYS A 145 -1.17 24.93 36.34
N MET A 146 -0.93 24.57 35.07
CA MET A 146 0.26 23.85 34.62
C MET A 146 1.56 24.65 34.81
N ASP A 147 1.53 25.97 34.66
CA ASP A 147 2.68 26.84 34.91
C ASP A 147 3.00 26.97 36.40
N SER A 148 1.98 26.91 37.27
CA SER A 148 2.17 27.00 38.73
C SER A 148 2.87 25.78 39.36
N ILE A 149 2.84 24.62 38.68
CA ILE A 149 3.50 23.37 39.09
C ILE A 149 4.84 23.13 38.37
N ARG A 150 5.23 23.97 37.41
CA ARG A 150 6.51 23.84 36.69
C ARG A 150 7.67 24.34 37.56
N LEU A 151 8.69 23.48 37.70
CA LEU A 151 9.93 23.79 38.41
C LEU A 151 10.84 24.80 37.67
N TYR A 152 10.65 24.96 36.36
CA TYR A 152 11.43 25.88 35.52
C TYR A 152 10.50 26.73 34.64
N PRO A 153 10.78 28.04 34.51
CA PRO A 153 10.00 28.92 33.67
C PRO A 153 10.16 28.57 32.18
N ILE A 154 9.08 28.73 31.42
CA ILE A 154 9.05 28.51 29.97
C ILE A 154 9.96 29.53 29.29
N THR A 155 10.81 29.07 28.37
CA THR A 155 11.64 29.97 27.56
C THR A 155 10.79 30.74 26.55
N ILE A 156 11.27 31.90 26.08
CA ILE A 156 10.55 32.72 25.08
C ILE A 156 10.26 31.93 23.80
N ASN A 157 11.15 31.02 23.41
CA ASN A 157 10.97 30.17 22.23
C ASN A 157 9.90 29.09 22.44
N GLU A 158 9.87 28.46 23.62
CA GLU A 158 8.81 27.50 23.97
C GLU A 158 7.45 28.20 24.08
N GLN A 159 7.41 29.41 24.66
CA GLN A 159 6.17 30.18 24.78
C GLN A 159 5.60 30.54 23.40
N LYS A 160 6.46 30.87 22.43
CA LYS A 160 6.08 31.04 21.02
C LYS A 160 5.60 29.74 20.37
N ALA A 161 6.28 28.62 20.62
CA ALA A 161 5.86 27.32 20.09
C ALA A 161 4.49 26.89 20.64
N TYR A 162 4.23 27.08 21.95
CA TYR A 162 2.93 26.77 22.55
C TYR A 162 1.81 27.66 21.99
N THR A 163 2.08 28.94 21.72
CA THR A 163 1.09 29.84 21.10
C THR A 163 0.80 29.49 19.63
N GLU A 164 1.79 28.97 18.88
CA GLU A 164 1.58 28.49 17.51
C GLU A 164 0.87 27.12 17.43
N ILE A 165 1.01 26.26 18.44
CA ILE A 165 0.33 24.95 18.53
C ILE A 165 -1.13 25.11 18.97
N ASP A 166 -1.41 26.06 19.87
CA ASP A 166 -2.76 26.34 20.39
C ASP A 166 -3.60 27.21 19.43
N SER A 167 -2.96 27.74 18.38
CA SER A 167 -3.68 28.30 17.24
C SER A 167 -4.00 27.16 16.28
N ASN A 168 -5.29 26.86 16.09
CA ASN A 168 -5.86 25.78 15.26
C ASN A 168 -5.39 25.79 13.78
N LYS A 169 -4.11 25.54 13.52
CA LYS A 169 -3.59 25.29 12.17
C LYS A 169 -4.04 23.89 11.77
N THR A 170 -5.09 23.83 10.97
CA THR A 170 -5.54 22.57 10.36
C THR A 170 -4.42 21.99 9.49
N ILE A 171 -4.36 20.66 9.37
CA ILE A 171 -3.40 19.94 8.50
C ILE A 171 -3.39 20.52 7.08
N LEU A 172 -4.52 21.05 6.60
CA LEU A 172 -4.62 21.74 5.32
C LEU A 172 -3.81 23.04 5.25
N SER A 173 -3.75 23.81 6.33
CA SER A 173 -2.98 25.06 6.38
C SER A 173 -1.46 24.86 6.39
N SER A 174 -0.99 23.66 6.75
CA SER A 174 0.43 23.27 6.74
C SER A 174 0.85 22.51 5.48
N LEU A 175 -0.07 22.20 4.56
CA LEU A 175 0.23 21.60 3.27
C LEU A 175 0.85 22.64 2.33
N LYS A 176 2.13 22.47 2.00
CA LYS A 176 2.79 23.23 0.94
C LYS A 176 2.81 22.39 -0.33
N LEU A 177 2.09 22.83 -1.36
CA LEU A 177 2.17 22.27 -2.71
C LEU A 177 3.57 22.53 -3.28
N GLY A 178 4.30 21.46 -3.59
CA GLY A 178 5.57 21.49 -4.30
C GLY A 178 5.37 21.40 -5.82
N GLY A 179 6.39 21.82 -6.59
CA GLY A 179 6.41 21.74 -8.06
C GLY A 179 6.13 23.04 -8.81
N ILE A 180 6.15 22.96 -10.16
CA ILE A 180 6.08 24.10 -11.10
C ILE A 180 4.75 24.89 -10.93
N GLY A 181 3.69 24.28 -10.42
CA GLY A 181 2.41 24.94 -10.10
C GLY A 181 2.30 25.52 -8.68
N GLY A 182 3.10 25.06 -7.72
CA GLY A 182 3.02 25.46 -6.30
C GLY A 182 3.45 26.90 -6.03
N LYS A 183 4.19 27.53 -6.95
CA LYS A 183 4.56 28.95 -6.88
C LYS A 183 3.40 29.90 -7.18
N TYR A 184 2.30 29.44 -7.79
CA TYR A 184 1.18 30.29 -8.17
C TYR A 184 0.01 30.29 -7.17
N VAL A 185 0.01 29.37 -6.20
CA VAL A 185 -1.05 29.24 -5.19
C VAL A 185 -0.74 30.03 -3.91
N LYS A 186 0.50 30.50 -3.72
CA LYS A 186 0.96 31.11 -2.46
C LYS A 186 0.42 32.51 -2.16
N GLU A 187 -0.27 33.18 -3.09
CA GLU A 187 -0.59 34.60 -2.91
C GLU A 187 -2.09 34.96 -3.02
N SER A 188 -2.98 34.06 -3.45
CA SER A 188 -4.38 34.41 -3.73
C SER A 188 -5.42 33.87 -2.74
N GLU A 189 -5.06 32.98 -1.81
CA GLU A 189 -6.05 32.28 -0.97
C GLU A 189 -5.93 32.51 0.54
N GLN A 190 -4.98 33.33 1.01
CA GLN A 190 -4.83 33.61 2.44
C GLN A 190 -5.96 34.46 3.05
N GLU A 191 -6.83 35.09 2.23
CA GLU A 191 -7.94 35.94 2.74
C GLU A 191 -9.35 35.38 2.48
N ARG A 192 -9.51 34.25 1.77
CA ARG A 192 -10.86 33.76 1.37
C ARG A 192 -11.37 32.53 2.12
N ILE A 193 -10.58 31.88 2.96
CA ILE A 193 -10.95 30.60 3.58
C ILE A 193 -11.75 30.78 4.88
N GLU A 194 -11.85 32.00 5.45
CA GLU A 194 -12.54 32.22 6.73
C GLU A 194 -14.07 32.44 6.65
N LYS A 195 -14.68 32.50 5.47
CA LYS A 195 -16.15 32.58 5.35
C LYS A 195 -16.65 31.74 4.18
N ASP A 196 -17.59 30.84 4.49
CA ASP A 196 -18.24 29.87 3.60
C ASP A 196 -17.39 28.67 3.14
N THR A 197 -17.39 27.62 3.96
CA THR A 197 -17.40 26.24 3.44
C THR A 197 -18.07 25.32 4.46
N ALA A 198 -19.37 25.08 4.27
CA ALA A 198 -19.91 23.77 4.54
C ALA A 198 -19.07 22.78 3.70
N GLY A 199 -18.24 21.98 4.37
CA GLY A 199 -17.17 21.19 3.76
C GLY A 199 -17.68 20.28 2.64
N PHE A 200 -17.57 20.74 1.40
CA PHE A 200 -17.78 19.93 0.21
C PHE A 200 -16.50 19.14 -0.02
N ASN A 201 -16.41 17.95 0.56
CA ASN A 201 -15.29 17.05 0.34
C ASN A 201 -15.42 16.42 -1.06
N LEU A 202 -14.73 16.98 -2.05
CA LEU A 202 -14.77 16.51 -3.44
C LEU A 202 -14.45 15.00 -3.55
N PHE A 203 -13.63 14.47 -2.63
CA PHE A 203 -13.25 13.05 -2.60
C PHE A 203 -14.38 12.14 -2.11
N SER A 204 -15.27 12.58 -1.21
CA SER A 204 -16.39 11.75 -0.75
C SER A 204 -17.48 11.62 -1.80
N VAL A 205 -17.64 12.60 -2.70
CA VAL A 205 -18.57 12.51 -3.83
C VAL A 205 -18.05 11.52 -4.89
N LEU A 206 -16.73 11.44 -5.08
CA LEU A 206 -16.10 10.48 -6.00
C LEU A 206 -16.33 9.02 -5.59
N GLU A 207 -16.47 8.73 -4.30
CA GLU A 207 -16.78 7.36 -3.81
C GLU A 207 -18.11 6.82 -4.33
N TYR A 208 -19.06 7.72 -4.62
CA TYR A 208 -20.39 7.36 -5.14
C TYR A 208 -20.48 7.40 -6.67
N LEU A 209 -19.41 7.76 -7.37
CA LEU A 209 -19.39 7.83 -8.83
C LEU A 209 -18.78 6.56 -9.41
N SER A 210 -19.50 5.92 -10.34
CA SER A 210 -18.96 4.83 -11.16
C SER A 210 -18.47 5.42 -12.48
N PHE A 211 -17.18 5.25 -12.77
CA PHE A 211 -16.56 5.60 -14.04
C PHE A 211 -15.92 4.37 -14.66
N ARG A 212 -16.32 4.05 -15.90
CA ARG A 212 -15.70 3.02 -16.73
C ARG A 212 -15.35 3.61 -18.10
N ASN A 213 -14.29 3.10 -18.72
CA ASN A 213 -13.97 3.39 -20.11
C ASN A 213 -13.29 2.17 -20.72
N ASN A 214 -13.88 1.60 -21.76
CA ASN A 214 -13.35 0.43 -22.46
C ASN A 214 -13.80 0.45 -23.93
N ARG A 215 -13.29 -0.47 -24.76
CA ARG A 215 -13.57 -0.46 -26.21
C ARG A 215 -15.01 -0.82 -26.61
N ILE A 216 -15.81 -1.33 -25.68
CA ILE A 216 -17.17 -1.82 -25.93
C ILE A 216 -18.21 -0.82 -25.44
N ASP A 217 -18.12 -0.45 -24.17
CA ASP A 217 -19.03 0.46 -23.49
C ASP A 217 -18.70 1.93 -23.78
N GLY A 218 -17.44 2.19 -24.18
CA GLY A 218 -16.88 3.54 -24.24
C GLY A 218 -16.84 4.15 -22.85
N ILE A 219 -16.93 5.48 -22.79
CA ILE A 219 -17.16 6.17 -21.52
C ILE A 219 -18.50 5.66 -20.95
N ALA A 220 -18.49 5.25 -19.68
CA ALA A 220 -19.68 4.96 -18.92
C ALA A 220 -19.62 5.70 -17.58
N LEU A 221 -20.73 6.36 -17.25
CA LEU A 221 -20.87 7.14 -16.03
C LEU A 221 -22.11 6.70 -15.27
N GLY A 222 -22.02 6.70 -13.95
CA GLY A 222 -23.17 6.51 -13.11
C GLY A 222 -22.83 6.55 -11.64
N LEU A 223 -23.61 5.82 -10.86
CA LEU A 223 -23.55 5.83 -9.41
C LEU A 223 -23.17 4.45 -8.91
N GLN A 224 -22.30 4.43 -7.91
CA GLN A 224 -22.03 3.25 -7.11
C GLN A 224 -22.32 3.55 -5.66
N TYR A 225 -22.74 2.52 -4.95
CA TYR A 225 -22.96 2.58 -3.54
C TYR A 225 -22.56 1.24 -2.96
N SER A 226 -21.67 1.23 -1.96
CA SER A 226 -21.20 0.01 -1.32
C SER A 226 -21.57 0.00 0.16
N ASN A 227 -22.05 -1.17 0.63
CA ASN A 227 -22.28 -1.48 2.04
C ASN A 227 -23.08 -0.42 2.84
N LEU A 228 -24.28 -0.06 2.37
CA LEU A 228 -25.28 0.59 3.22
C LEU A 228 -25.67 -0.39 4.32
N ASN A 229 -25.04 -0.32 5.49
CA ASN A 229 -25.48 -1.04 6.68
C ASN A 229 -26.79 -0.40 7.13
N THR A 230 -27.89 -0.86 6.54
CA THR A 230 -29.24 -0.39 6.89
C THR A 230 -29.57 -0.79 8.32
N THR A 231 -28.98 -1.91 8.77
CA THR A 231 -28.93 -2.38 10.16
C THR A 231 -27.64 -3.20 10.38
N ASN A 232 -27.36 -3.63 11.62
CA ASN A 232 -26.28 -4.58 11.91
C ASN A 232 -26.47 -5.97 11.27
N LEU A 233 -27.61 -6.23 10.63
CA LEU A 233 -27.98 -7.53 10.04
C LEU A 233 -28.05 -7.50 8.52
N PHE A 234 -28.21 -6.33 7.91
CA PHE A 234 -28.45 -6.19 6.47
C PHE A 234 -27.55 -5.13 5.85
N GLY A 235 -26.94 -5.48 4.72
CA GLY A 235 -26.17 -4.59 3.87
C GLY A 235 -26.77 -4.53 2.47
N VAL A 236 -26.72 -3.36 1.84
CA VAL A 236 -27.08 -3.20 0.43
C VAL A 236 -25.92 -2.58 -0.33
N SER A 237 -25.62 -3.14 -1.50
CA SER A 237 -24.69 -2.55 -2.47
C SER A 237 -25.39 -2.46 -3.83
N ALA A 238 -25.19 -1.35 -4.54
CA ALA A 238 -25.77 -1.14 -5.85
C ALA A 238 -24.82 -0.34 -6.73
N GLU A 239 -24.68 -0.74 -7.98
CA GLU A 239 -23.96 0.01 -9.00
C GLU A 239 -24.85 0.13 -10.22
N THR A 240 -24.94 1.33 -10.81
CA THR A 240 -25.62 1.56 -12.08
C THR A 240 -24.83 2.57 -12.91
N ASN A 241 -24.60 2.29 -14.18
CA ASN A 241 -23.93 3.21 -15.09
C ASN A 241 -24.51 3.12 -16.50
N TYR A 242 -24.51 4.26 -17.21
CA TYR A 242 -24.93 4.33 -18.61
C TYR A 242 -23.71 4.31 -19.53
N SER A 243 -23.64 3.30 -20.40
CA SER A 243 -22.56 3.13 -21.38
C SER A 243 -22.87 3.93 -22.64
N PHE A 244 -22.14 5.02 -22.88
CA PHE A 244 -22.47 5.96 -23.98
C PHE A 244 -22.25 5.35 -25.38
N LEU A 245 -21.30 4.42 -25.55
CA LEU A 245 -21.04 3.78 -26.85
C LEU A 245 -22.00 2.62 -27.12
N ARG A 246 -22.34 1.86 -26.07
CA ARG A 246 -23.32 0.77 -26.17
C ARG A 246 -24.76 1.26 -26.22
N LYS A 247 -25.01 2.46 -25.67
CA LYS A 247 -26.34 3.06 -25.44
C LYS A 247 -27.24 2.19 -24.58
N ASP A 248 -26.66 1.63 -23.52
CA ASP A 248 -27.34 0.70 -22.63
C ASP A 248 -26.82 0.86 -21.20
N VAL A 249 -27.58 0.35 -20.24
CA VAL A 249 -27.28 0.45 -18.81
C VAL A 249 -26.51 -0.78 -18.37
N ASN A 250 -25.52 -0.61 -17.50
CA ASN A 250 -25.03 -1.68 -16.63
C ASN A 250 -25.60 -1.48 -15.24
N SER A 251 -26.03 -2.54 -14.58
CA SER A 251 -26.52 -2.47 -13.20
C SER A 251 -26.25 -3.75 -12.43
N MET A 252 -25.89 -3.59 -11.17
CA MET A 252 -25.73 -4.66 -10.19
C MET A 252 -26.38 -4.23 -8.89
N ILE A 253 -27.11 -5.13 -8.25
CA ILE A 253 -27.62 -4.96 -6.89
C ILE A 253 -27.30 -6.19 -6.08
N GLU A 254 -26.81 -6.01 -4.86
CA GLU A 254 -26.47 -7.06 -3.91
C GLU A 254 -27.09 -6.74 -2.55
N PHE A 255 -27.80 -7.73 -2.00
CA PHE A 255 -28.32 -7.73 -0.65
C PHE A 255 -27.50 -8.71 0.18
N LYS A 256 -26.94 -8.26 1.30
CA LYS A 256 -26.16 -9.05 2.24
C LYS A 256 -26.93 -9.21 3.53
N TYR A 257 -26.94 -10.43 4.05
CA TYR A 257 -27.49 -10.77 5.35
C TYR A 257 -26.38 -11.34 6.24
N TYR A 258 -26.25 -10.80 7.45
CA TYR A 258 -25.25 -11.16 8.44
C TYR A 258 -25.93 -11.90 9.61
N PRO A 259 -26.15 -13.22 9.50
CA PRO A 259 -26.78 -14.00 10.55
C PRO A 259 -25.86 -14.11 11.78
N LYS A 260 -26.46 -14.12 12.98
CA LYS A 260 -25.71 -14.28 14.24
C LYS A 260 -25.49 -15.74 14.67
N GLU A 261 -26.39 -16.64 14.29
CA GLU A 261 -26.46 -18.02 14.82
C GLU A 261 -26.36 -19.10 13.73
N ILE A 262 -26.09 -18.72 12.48
CA ILE A 262 -25.97 -19.66 11.35
C ILE A 262 -24.49 -19.96 11.09
N PHE A 263 -24.22 -21.13 10.51
CA PHE A 263 -22.87 -21.57 10.15
C PHE A 263 -22.09 -20.54 9.30
N PHE A 264 -22.76 -19.81 8.42
CA PHE A 264 -22.16 -18.79 7.54
C PHE A 264 -22.18 -17.40 8.18
N ASP A 265 -21.16 -16.58 7.94
CA ASP A 265 -21.08 -15.23 8.50
C ASP A 265 -21.77 -14.20 7.59
N ASN A 266 -21.91 -14.51 6.30
CA ASN A 266 -22.58 -13.67 5.32
C ASN A 266 -23.29 -14.53 4.27
N ILE A 267 -24.54 -14.19 3.99
CA ILE A 267 -25.32 -14.70 2.86
C ILE A 267 -25.64 -13.53 1.94
N SER A 268 -25.26 -13.61 0.67
CA SER A 268 -25.56 -12.55 -0.30
C SER A 268 -26.40 -13.02 -1.46
N PHE A 269 -27.40 -12.24 -1.83
CA PHE A 269 -28.21 -12.43 -3.03
C PHE A 269 -27.98 -11.24 -3.96
N PHE A 270 -27.69 -11.50 -5.22
CA PHE A 270 -27.34 -10.45 -6.16
C PHE A 270 -27.98 -10.66 -7.52
N GLY A 271 -28.30 -9.55 -8.19
CA GLY A 271 -28.80 -9.51 -9.56
C GLY A 271 -27.96 -8.55 -10.39
N PHE A 272 -27.68 -8.91 -11.63
CA PHE A 272 -26.83 -8.12 -12.52
C PHE A 272 -27.31 -8.13 -13.96
N TYR A 273 -27.03 -7.02 -14.64
CA TYR A 273 -27.08 -6.85 -16.08
C TYR A 273 -25.91 -5.95 -16.45
N GLU A 274 -24.79 -6.52 -16.90
CA GLU A 274 -23.59 -5.72 -17.18
C GLU A 274 -22.66 -6.36 -18.21
N SER A 275 -21.78 -5.55 -18.78
CA SER A 275 -20.57 -6.02 -19.48
C SER A 275 -19.53 -6.46 -18.44
N LYS A 276 -19.20 -7.76 -18.44
CA LYS A 276 -18.20 -8.34 -17.53
C LYS A 276 -16.91 -8.66 -18.27
N PRO A 277 -15.73 -8.43 -17.65
CA PRO A 277 -14.47 -9.00 -18.13
C PRO A 277 -14.56 -10.54 -18.20
N ALA A 278 -13.97 -11.12 -19.25
CA ALA A 278 -13.87 -12.58 -19.46
C ALA A 278 -13.04 -13.28 -18.37
N PHE A 279 -12.14 -12.55 -17.74
CA PHE A 279 -11.19 -13.08 -16.78
C PHE A 279 -11.31 -12.35 -15.43
N VAL A 280 -11.31 -13.11 -14.34
CA VAL A 280 -11.73 -12.67 -13.00
C VAL A 280 -10.56 -12.17 -12.14
N PHE A 281 -9.35 -12.72 -12.32
CA PHE A 281 -8.21 -12.54 -11.42
C PHE A 281 -7.18 -11.53 -11.93
N SER A 282 -7.57 -10.27 -11.99
CA SER A 282 -6.73 -9.20 -12.54
C SER A 282 -6.27 -8.22 -11.45
N PRO A 283 -4.99 -7.80 -11.46
CA PRO A 283 -4.51 -6.72 -10.58
C PRO A 283 -5.03 -5.34 -11.00
N TYR A 284 -5.85 -5.27 -12.05
CA TYR A 284 -6.39 -4.03 -12.59
C TYR A 284 -7.89 -3.93 -12.32
N SER A 285 -8.29 -2.88 -11.62
CA SER A 285 -9.72 -2.57 -11.49
C SER A 285 -10.28 -2.00 -12.81
N ASN A 286 -11.61 -2.05 -12.97
CA ASN A 286 -12.28 -1.40 -14.10
C ASN A 286 -11.94 0.08 -14.22
N PHE A 287 -11.74 0.77 -13.08
CA PHE A 287 -11.34 2.16 -13.03
C PHE A 287 -9.90 2.38 -13.54
N MET A 288 -8.97 1.51 -13.16
CA MET A 288 -7.59 1.59 -13.66
C MET A 288 -7.52 1.33 -15.16
N ASN A 289 -8.27 0.34 -15.66
CA ASN A 289 -8.41 0.12 -17.09
C ASN A 289 -9.04 1.34 -17.78
N ALA A 290 -10.05 1.96 -17.15
CA ALA A 290 -10.69 3.17 -17.68
C ALA A 290 -9.71 4.35 -17.82
N ILE A 291 -8.87 4.60 -16.81
CA ILE A 291 -7.82 5.61 -16.89
C ILE A 291 -6.84 5.26 -18.02
N SER A 292 -6.34 4.03 -18.05
CA SER A 292 -5.38 3.57 -19.06
C SER A 292 -5.90 3.78 -20.49
N VAL A 293 -7.14 3.33 -20.76
CA VAL A 293 -7.79 3.51 -22.07
C VAL A 293 -8.00 4.99 -22.38
N SER A 294 -8.40 5.80 -21.39
CA SER A 294 -8.58 7.25 -21.55
C SER A 294 -7.28 7.96 -21.91
N LEU A 295 -6.14 7.47 -21.40
CA LEU A 295 -4.81 7.97 -21.75
C LEU A 295 -4.32 7.48 -23.11
N GLY A 296 -5.04 6.59 -23.79
CA GLY A 296 -4.69 6.09 -25.11
C GLY A 296 -3.81 4.84 -25.11
N PHE A 297 -3.88 4.05 -24.03
CA PHE A 297 -3.31 2.71 -23.99
C PHE A 297 -4.34 1.65 -24.39
N GLU A 298 -3.85 0.43 -24.53
CA GLU A 298 -4.67 -0.74 -24.85
C GLU A 298 -5.56 -1.15 -23.67
N ASP A 299 -6.66 -1.78 -24.01
CA ASP A 299 -7.65 -2.29 -23.06
C ASP A 299 -7.35 -3.73 -22.69
N GLN A 300 -7.16 -3.94 -21.39
CA GLN A 300 -6.66 -5.18 -20.80
C GLN A 300 -7.65 -6.33 -20.84
N PHE A 301 -8.94 -6.08 -21.07
CA PHE A 301 -9.98 -7.08 -20.89
C PHE A 301 -10.76 -7.35 -22.17
N ASP A 302 -11.10 -8.59 -22.47
CA ASP A 302 -12.25 -8.96 -23.30
C ASP A 302 -13.50 -8.99 -22.44
N TYR A 303 -14.64 -8.66 -23.05
CA TYR A 303 -15.89 -8.50 -22.33
C TYR A 303 -17.02 -9.32 -22.95
N TYR A 304 -18.00 -9.67 -22.15
CA TYR A 304 -19.26 -10.24 -22.60
C TYR A 304 -20.42 -9.63 -21.85
N LEU A 305 -21.60 -9.64 -22.46
CA LEU A 305 -22.82 -9.17 -21.81
C LEU A 305 -23.37 -10.29 -20.96
N SER A 306 -23.61 -9.98 -19.69
CA SER A 306 -23.99 -10.93 -18.66
C SER A 306 -25.27 -10.45 -17.99
N LYS A 307 -26.32 -11.29 -17.99
CA LYS A 307 -27.56 -11.05 -17.25
C LYS A 307 -27.86 -12.23 -16.35
N GLY A 308 -28.12 -12.00 -15.07
CA GLY A 308 -28.33 -13.10 -14.16
C GLY A 308 -28.60 -12.73 -12.72
N VAL A 309 -28.69 -13.77 -11.92
CA VAL A 309 -28.80 -13.69 -10.46
C VAL A 309 -27.86 -14.70 -9.84
N GLY A 310 -27.46 -14.47 -8.60
CA GLY A 310 -26.68 -15.43 -7.87
C GLY A 310 -26.88 -15.32 -6.38
N LEU A 311 -26.39 -16.35 -5.70
CA LEU A 311 -26.46 -16.49 -4.27
C LEU A 311 -25.09 -16.94 -3.75
N ASN A 312 -24.58 -16.27 -2.74
CA ASN A 312 -23.31 -16.58 -2.10
C ASN A 312 -23.48 -16.86 -0.61
N PHE A 313 -22.66 -17.77 -0.10
CA PHE A 313 -22.49 -18.05 1.32
C PHE A 313 -21.00 -17.91 1.64
N GLN A 314 -20.66 -17.09 2.62
CA GLN A 314 -19.28 -16.87 3.04
C GLN A 314 -19.09 -17.30 4.50
N LYS A 315 -17.96 -17.96 4.75
CA LYS A 315 -17.47 -18.30 6.09
C LYS A 315 -16.05 -17.81 6.25
N ASN A 316 -15.81 -16.97 7.25
CA ASN A 316 -14.49 -16.58 7.71
C ASN A 316 -14.01 -17.65 8.69
N LEU A 317 -12.93 -18.34 8.32
CA LEU A 317 -12.27 -19.34 9.17
C LEU A 317 -11.31 -18.68 10.16
N SER A 318 -10.78 -17.51 9.78
CA SER A 318 -10.00 -16.59 10.61
C SER A 318 -10.10 -15.18 10.05
N ASP A 319 -9.52 -14.19 10.72
CA ASP A 319 -9.47 -12.80 10.23
C ASP A 319 -8.80 -12.68 8.86
N ALA A 320 -7.88 -13.60 8.54
CA ALA A 320 -7.16 -13.62 7.29
C ALA A 320 -7.68 -14.65 6.29
N THR A 321 -8.60 -15.56 6.65
CA THR A 321 -8.99 -16.68 5.78
C THR A 321 -10.50 -16.79 5.66
N ASN A 322 -11.00 -16.81 4.43
CA ASN A 322 -12.41 -17.00 4.13
C ASN A 322 -12.64 -17.99 2.98
N ILE A 323 -13.79 -18.66 3.04
CA ILE A 323 -14.31 -19.53 2.00
C ILE A 323 -15.67 -18.99 1.59
N LYS A 324 -15.90 -18.87 0.28
CA LYS A 324 -17.16 -18.42 -0.31
C LYS A 324 -17.68 -19.44 -1.30
N PHE A 325 -18.87 -19.96 -1.04
CA PHE A 325 -19.63 -20.83 -1.94
C PHE A 325 -20.66 -19.98 -2.68
N GLY A 326 -20.66 -20.03 -3.99
CA GLY A 326 -21.57 -19.29 -4.85
C GLY A 326 -22.34 -20.21 -5.77
N PHE A 327 -23.56 -19.82 -6.11
CA PHE A 327 -24.29 -20.37 -7.23
C PHE A 327 -24.79 -19.23 -8.09
N THR A 328 -24.45 -19.25 -9.38
CA THR A 328 -24.78 -18.17 -10.33
C THR A 328 -25.60 -18.74 -11.47
N PHE A 329 -26.70 -18.08 -11.79
CA PHE A 329 -27.49 -18.31 -12.99
C PHE A 329 -27.30 -17.15 -13.94
N GLU A 330 -26.78 -17.42 -15.13
CA GLU A 330 -26.31 -16.38 -16.02
C GLU A 330 -26.65 -16.68 -17.47
N ASN A 331 -27.11 -15.68 -18.21
CA ASN A 331 -27.20 -15.71 -19.65
C ASN A 331 -26.13 -14.80 -20.25
N GLN A 332 -25.29 -15.38 -21.09
CA GLN A 332 -24.13 -14.74 -21.70
C GLN A 332 -24.38 -14.44 -23.18
N ASN A 333 -23.97 -13.27 -23.62
CA ASN A 333 -23.98 -12.88 -25.03
C ASN A 333 -22.66 -12.19 -25.42
N SER A 334 -22.28 -12.37 -26.68
CA SER A 334 -21.10 -11.69 -27.23
C SER A 334 -21.34 -10.20 -27.38
N LEU A 335 -20.27 -9.44 -27.14
CA LEU A 335 -20.21 -8.01 -27.41
C LEU A 335 -19.19 -7.77 -28.51
N GLU A 336 -19.45 -6.79 -29.37
CA GLU A 336 -18.52 -6.38 -30.41
C GLU A 336 -17.69 -5.19 -29.94
N ALA A 337 -16.39 -5.20 -30.23
CA ALA A 337 -15.54 -4.04 -30.02
C ALA A 337 -15.93 -2.95 -31.02
N LYS A 338 -16.12 -1.72 -30.53
CA LYS A 338 -16.61 -0.61 -31.35
C LYS A 338 -15.54 0.46 -31.56
N LYS A 339 -15.06 1.07 -30.47
CA LYS A 339 -14.18 2.24 -30.53
C LYS A 339 -13.51 2.52 -29.18
N TYR A 340 -12.31 3.08 -29.24
CA TYR A 340 -11.66 3.70 -28.09
C TYR A 340 -12.03 5.18 -27.93
N TYR A 341 -12.36 5.57 -26.70
CA TYR A 341 -12.41 6.97 -26.29
C TYR A 341 -11.13 7.29 -25.53
N SER A 342 -10.20 7.94 -26.19
CA SER A 342 -8.94 8.37 -25.57
C SER A 342 -8.63 9.82 -25.89
N ILE A 343 -7.88 10.45 -25.00
CA ILE A 343 -7.45 11.85 -25.08
C ILE A 343 -6.23 11.97 -25.99
N PHE A 344 -5.24 11.10 -25.81
CA PHE A 344 -3.95 11.21 -26.49
C PHE A 344 -3.83 10.35 -27.76
N ASN A 345 -4.70 9.36 -27.97
CA ASN A 345 -4.57 8.42 -29.10
C ASN A 345 -5.93 8.00 -29.69
N ALA A 346 -6.76 8.97 -30.08
CA ALA A 346 -8.15 8.71 -30.48
C ALA A 346 -8.31 7.87 -31.77
N LYS A 347 -7.24 7.68 -32.54
CA LYS A 347 -7.20 6.91 -33.79
C LYS A 347 -6.55 5.54 -33.64
N GLN A 348 -6.31 5.08 -32.42
CA GLN A 348 -5.67 3.78 -32.20
C GLN A 348 -6.49 2.63 -32.77
N PHE A 349 -5.79 1.58 -33.23
CA PHE A 349 -6.42 0.38 -33.74
C PHE A 349 -7.28 -0.27 -32.65
N VAL A 350 -8.54 -0.57 -32.98
CA VAL A 350 -9.46 -1.21 -32.05
C VAL A 350 -9.22 -2.71 -32.07
N ARG A 351 -8.62 -3.25 -31.00
CA ARG A 351 -8.47 -4.70 -30.85
C ARG A 351 -9.85 -5.36 -30.89
N PRO A 352 -10.05 -6.43 -31.69
CA PRO A 352 -11.32 -7.15 -31.69
C PRO A 352 -11.62 -7.73 -30.31
N ASN A 353 -12.90 -7.77 -29.95
CA ASN A 353 -13.34 -8.49 -28.76
C ASN A 353 -13.48 -9.98 -29.11
N LEU A 354 -13.05 -10.87 -28.23
CA LEU A 354 -13.23 -12.31 -28.44
C LEU A 354 -14.71 -12.67 -28.56
N VAL A 355 -15.06 -13.51 -29.53
CA VAL A 355 -16.45 -13.93 -29.76
C VAL A 355 -16.84 -14.92 -28.67
N THR A 356 -17.75 -14.52 -27.79
CA THR A 356 -18.17 -15.38 -26.69
C THR A 356 -19.31 -16.29 -27.09
N GLY A 357 -19.34 -17.47 -26.46
CA GLY A 357 -20.45 -18.40 -26.63
C GLY A 357 -21.73 -17.82 -26.07
N LYS A 358 -22.75 -17.64 -26.91
CA LYS A 358 -24.10 -17.32 -26.45
C LYS A 358 -24.70 -18.54 -25.75
N GLY A 359 -25.22 -18.36 -24.54
CA GLY A 359 -25.88 -19.44 -23.80
C GLY A 359 -26.05 -19.16 -22.32
N ILE A 360 -26.70 -20.10 -21.65
CA ILE A 360 -26.90 -20.13 -20.21
C ILE A 360 -25.67 -20.76 -19.55
N ASP A 361 -25.02 -20.05 -18.63
CA ASP A 361 -23.93 -20.55 -17.80
C ASP A 361 -24.35 -20.59 -16.32
N ASN A 362 -24.96 -21.71 -15.92
CA ASN A 362 -25.32 -21.95 -14.53
C ASN A 362 -24.19 -22.71 -13.84
N ARG A 363 -23.57 -22.11 -12.81
CA ARG A 363 -22.35 -22.64 -12.20
C ARG A 363 -22.30 -22.50 -10.69
N PHE A 364 -21.71 -23.51 -10.05
CA PHE A 364 -21.21 -23.44 -8.68
C PHE A 364 -19.82 -22.84 -8.66
N ILE A 365 -19.55 -21.98 -7.69
CA ILE A 365 -18.29 -21.27 -7.52
C ILE A 365 -17.80 -21.53 -6.10
N ILE A 366 -16.54 -21.92 -5.94
CA ILE A 366 -15.89 -22.02 -4.64
C ILE A 366 -14.70 -21.08 -4.68
N ASN A 367 -14.71 -20.05 -3.85
CA ASN A 367 -13.56 -19.18 -3.64
C ASN A 367 -12.94 -19.47 -2.28
N PHE A 368 -11.62 -19.57 -2.24
CA PHE A 368 -10.84 -19.64 -1.03
C PHE A 368 -9.81 -18.51 -1.07
N ASN A 369 -9.85 -17.66 -0.04
CA ASN A 369 -8.91 -16.55 0.12
C ASN A 369 -8.22 -16.70 1.48
N SER A 370 -6.90 -16.53 1.51
CA SER A 370 -6.11 -16.50 2.73
C SER A 370 -5.04 -15.42 2.64
N GLY A 371 -4.93 -14.56 3.63
CA GLY A 371 -4.08 -13.37 3.59
C GLY A 371 -4.61 -12.34 2.58
N THR A 372 -3.70 -11.59 1.98
CA THR A 372 -4.04 -10.45 1.10
C THR A 372 -3.94 -10.86 -0.36
N SER A 373 -5.04 -10.71 -1.10
CA SER A 373 -5.12 -11.13 -2.50
C SER A 373 -4.00 -10.48 -3.33
N PRO A 374 -3.26 -11.26 -4.15
CA PRO A 374 -2.25 -10.71 -5.05
C PRO A 374 -2.76 -9.66 -6.03
N TYR A 375 -4.07 -9.65 -6.26
CA TYR A 375 -4.74 -8.77 -7.21
C TYR A 375 -5.33 -7.51 -6.56
N ASP A 376 -5.32 -7.43 -5.23
CA ASP A 376 -5.75 -6.23 -4.52
C ASP A 376 -4.65 -5.17 -4.54
N PHE A 377 -5.05 -3.90 -4.38
CA PHE A 377 -4.08 -2.84 -4.15
C PHE A 377 -3.41 -3.04 -2.79
N GLN A 378 -2.09 -3.26 -2.80
CA GLN A 378 -1.31 -3.52 -1.59
C GLN A 378 -0.31 -2.39 -1.33
N PHE A 379 -0.53 -1.72 -0.19
CA PHE A 379 0.38 -0.71 0.37
C PHE A 379 1.65 -1.35 0.95
N LEU A 380 1.51 -2.39 1.79
CA LEU A 380 2.61 -3.21 2.29
C LEU A 380 2.62 -4.57 1.60
N GLN A 381 3.82 -5.12 1.42
CA GLN A 381 4.01 -6.48 0.92
C GLN A 381 3.39 -7.46 1.92
N GLN A 382 2.38 -8.21 1.47
CA GLN A 382 1.69 -9.18 2.33
C GLN A 382 1.51 -10.51 1.60
N ASN A 383 1.69 -11.60 2.32
CA ASN A 383 1.50 -12.92 1.77
C ASN A 383 0.00 -13.17 1.55
N GLY A 384 -0.32 -13.91 0.48
CA GLY A 384 -1.70 -14.28 0.26
C GLY A 384 -1.91 -15.29 -0.84
N LEU A 385 -3.02 -16.00 -0.71
CA LEU A 385 -3.51 -17.04 -1.58
C LEU A 385 -4.93 -16.68 -1.98
N VAL A 386 -5.19 -16.67 -3.28
CA VAL A 386 -6.55 -16.69 -3.81
C VAL A 386 -6.70 -17.91 -4.70
N SER A 387 -7.85 -18.57 -4.59
CA SER A 387 -8.21 -19.64 -5.49
C SER A 387 -9.69 -19.66 -5.74
N GLN A 388 -10.06 -20.03 -6.96
CA GLN A 388 -11.42 -20.13 -7.42
C GLN A 388 -11.59 -21.43 -8.21
N VAL A 389 -12.67 -22.16 -7.93
CA VAL A 389 -13.10 -23.31 -8.70
C VAL A 389 -14.52 -23.06 -9.18
N ASP A 390 -14.71 -23.01 -10.50
CA ASP A 390 -16.02 -22.94 -11.12
C ASP A 390 -16.40 -24.31 -11.69
N PHE A 391 -17.63 -24.73 -11.41
CA PHE A 391 -18.21 -25.97 -11.90
C PHE A 391 -19.55 -25.69 -12.58
N SER A 392 -19.57 -25.84 -13.90
CA SER A 392 -20.77 -25.67 -14.73
C SER A 392 -21.15 -27.04 -15.32
N SER A 393 -22.44 -27.36 -15.31
CA SER A 393 -22.94 -28.67 -15.76
C SER A 393 -24.32 -28.56 -16.38
N LYS A 394 -24.60 -29.45 -17.33
CA LYS A 394 -25.94 -29.63 -17.90
C LYS A 394 -27.00 -29.96 -16.85
N LEU A 395 -26.60 -30.59 -15.74
CA LEU A 395 -27.50 -30.87 -14.59
C LEU A 395 -28.08 -29.60 -13.97
N PHE A 396 -27.41 -28.46 -14.12
CA PHE A 396 -27.88 -27.16 -13.63
C PHE A 396 -28.68 -26.39 -14.69
N GLY A 397 -28.97 -27.00 -15.84
CA GLY A 397 -29.56 -26.31 -17.00
C GLY A 397 -28.58 -25.38 -17.72
N SER A 398 -27.28 -25.62 -17.57
CA SER A 398 -26.23 -24.88 -18.29
C SER A 398 -26.02 -25.44 -19.71
N ASP A 399 -25.79 -24.55 -20.67
CA ASP A 399 -25.35 -24.91 -22.03
C ASP A 399 -23.88 -25.37 -22.03
N PHE A 400 -23.12 -24.98 -21.01
CA PHE A 400 -21.71 -25.33 -20.83
C PHE A 400 -21.55 -26.48 -19.82
N ASN A 401 -20.44 -27.23 -19.95
CA ASN A 401 -20.12 -28.32 -19.04
C ASN A 401 -18.61 -28.35 -18.79
N TYR A 402 -18.15 -27.57 -17.82
CA TYR A 402 -16.73 -27.35 -17.58
C TYR A 402 -16.39 -27.29 -16.09
N THR A 403 -15.11 -27.53 -15.82
CA THR A 403 -14.47 -27.21 -14.54
C THR A 403 -13.35 -26.22 -14.83
N LYS A 404 -13.38 -25.07 -14.16
CA LYS A 404 -12.33 -24.06 -14.24
C LYS A 404 -11.69 -23.91 -12.87
N ILE A 405 -10.37 -23.91 -12.83
CA ILE A 405 -9.57 -23.77 -11.61
C ILE A 405 -8.63 -22.60 -11.84
N ASN A 406 -8.63 -21.66 -10.92
CA ASN A 406 -7.69 -20.55 -10.86
C ASN A 406 -7.07 -20.52 -9.47
N ALA A 407 -5.76 -20.34 -9.37
CA ALA A 407 -5.08 -20.14 -8.10
C ALA A 407 -3.89 -19.20 -8.29
N ALA A 408 -3.71 -18.28 -7.35
CA ALA A 408 -2.55 -17.43 -7.29
C ALA A 408 -2.07 -17.33 -5.85
N TYR A 409 -0.78 -17.59 -5.66
CA TYR A 409 -0.12 -17.48 -4.38
C TYR A 409 1.04 -16.50 -4.50
N GLN A 410 1.12 -15.55 -3.58
CA GLN A 410 2.25 -14.66 -3.46
C GLN A 410 2.83 -14.73 -2.05
N PHE A 411 4.15 -14.64 -1.98
CA PHE A 411 4.84 -14.50 -0.71
C PHE A 411 6.08 -13.64 -0.86
N TYR A 412 6.41 -12.95 0.22
CA TYR A 412 7.55 -12.05 0.34
C TYR A 412 8.41 -12.47 1.51
N PHE A 413 9.71 -12.26 1.36
CA PHE A 413 10.67 -12.40 2.43
C PHE A 413 11.69 -11.28 2.36
N ASP A 414 11.98 -10.69 3.53
CA ASP A 414 13.05 -9.72 3.67
C ASP A 414 14.39 -10.42 3.42
N THR A 415 15.26 -9.74 2.71
CA THR A 415 16.50 -10.35 2.20
C THR A 415 17.70 -9.95 3.04
N PHE A 416 17.93 -8.65 3.22
CA PHE A 416 19.02 -8.11 4.00
C PHE A 416 18.63 -6.75 4.60
N TYR A 417 19.24 -6.39 5.73
CA TYR A 417 18.84 -5.24 6.56
C TYR A 417 17.36 -5.32 7.01
N ASP A 418 16.96 -6.45 7.60
CA ASP A 418 15.62 -6.70 8.14
C ASP A 418 15.30 -5.78 9.34
N GLU A 419 16.29 -5.13 9.93
CA GLU A 419 16.11 -4.04 10.89
C GLU A 419 15.57 -2.72 10.28
N LEU A 420 15.52 -2.60 8.94
CA LEU A 420 14.87 -1.47 8.29
C LEU A 420 13.36 -1.66 8.28
N LEU A 421 12.61 -0.58 8.55
CA LEU A 421 11.14 -0.61 8.46
C LEU A 421 10.65 -1.01 7.06
N PHE A 422 11.42 -0.67 6.04
CA PHE A 422 11.21 -1.07 4.65
C PHE A 422 12.46 -1.78 4.14
N ALA A 423 12.64 -3.03 4.55
CA ALA A 423 13.76 -3.86 4.12
C ALA A 423 13.64 -4.23 2.63
N PRO A 424 14.77 -4.32 1.89
CA PRO A 424 14.82 -5.02 0.61
C PRO A 424 14.22 -6.42 0.70
N TYR A 425 13.40 -6.79 -0.27
CA TYR A 425 12.64 -8.04 -0.24
C TYR A 425 12.69 -8.77 -1.57
N LEU A 426 12.47 -10.07 -1.50
CA LEU A 426 12.24 -10.93 -2.65
C LEU A 426 10.78 -11.39 -2.64
N GLY A 427 10.05 -11.00 -3.67
CA GLY A 427 8.69 -11.43 -3.94
C GLY A 427 8.68 -12.60 -4.90
N ILE A 428 7.90 -13.63 -4.56
CA ILE A 428 7.63 -14.76 -5.44
C ILE A 428 6.12 -14.89 -5.59
N MET A 429 5.66 -15.01 -6.83
CA MET A 429 4.26 -15.23 -7.15
C MET A 429 4.12 -16.39 -8.13
N ILE A 430 3.21 -17.30 -7.81
CA ILE A 430 2.87 -18.45 -8.63
C ILE A 430 1.40 -18.33 -9.01
N GLU A 431 1.11 -18.35 -10.30
CA GLU A 431 -0.26 -18.39 -10.83
C GLU A 431 -0.47 -19.67 -11.61
N GLY A 432 -1.60 -20.32 -11.40
CA GLY A 432 -2.03 -21.47 -12.18
C GLY A 432 -3.48 -21.31 -12.59
N SER A 433 -3.79 -21.64 -13.84
CA SER A 433 -5.18 -21.83 -14.25
C SER A 433 -5.37 -22.95 -15.24
N ALA A 434 -6.53 -23.59 -15.18
CA ALA A 434 -6.91 -24.68 -16.05
C ALA A 434 -8.42 -24.70 -16.25
N VAL A 435 -8.87 -24.81 -17.49
CA VAL A 435 -10.27 -25.08 -17.85
C VAL A 435 -10.37 -26.43 -18.58
N LEU A 436 -11.28 -27.26 -18.10
CA LEU A 436 -11.47 -28.65 -18.52
C LEU A 436 -12.90 -28.87 -18.98
N GLY A 437 -13.11 -29.77 -19.93
CA GLY A 437 -14.44 -30.16 -20.41
C GLY A 437 -14.91 -29.35 -21.63
N ASN A 438 -16.21 -29.07 -21.69
CA ASN A 438 -16.85 -28.32 -22.76
C ASN A 438 -17.09 -26.87 -22.35
N TYR A 439 -16.10 -26.04 -22.62
CA TYR A 439 -16.10 -24.60 -22.45
C TYR A 439 -16.10 -23.87 -23.80
N ASN A 440 -16.27 -22.55 -23.75
CA ASN A 440 -16.15 -21.63 -24.88
C ASN A 440 -15.15 -20.48 -24.57
N GLN A 441 -14.85 -19.62 -25.55
CA GLN A 441 -13.71 -18.67 -25.50
C GLN A 441 -13.69 -17.75 -24.26
N GLN A 442 -14.85 -17.36 -23.72
CA GLN A 442 -14.93 -16.52 -22.52
C GLN A 442 -14.38 -17.18 -21.24
N HIS A 443 -14.23 -18.50 -21.22
CA HIS A 443 -13.71 -19.22 -20.06
C HIS A 443 -12.18 -19.35 -20.10
N LEU A 444 -11.57 -19.01 -21.24
CA LEU A 444 -10.13 -19.10 -21.46
C LEU A 444 -9.38 -18.05 -20.66
N GLU A 445 -8.09 -18.30 -20.54
CA GLU A 445 -7.22 -17.63 -19.60
C GLU A 445 -6.08 -16.93 -20.34
N THR A 446 -5.73 -15.75 -19.86
CA THR A 446 -4.59 -14.99 -20.38
C THR A 446 -3.63 -14.65 -19.25
N PRO A 447 -2.32 -14.61 -19.52
CA PRO A 447 -1.36 -14.14 -18.52
C PRO A 447 -1.60 -12.66 -18.20
N GLN A 448 -1.32 -12.26 -16.95
CA GLN A 448 -1.41 -10.84 -16.59
C GLN A 448 -0.30 -10.07 -17.30
N THR A 449 -0.64 -9.01 -18.01
CA THR A 449 0.31 -8.18 -18.76
C THR A 449 0.27 -6.75 -18.27
N SER A 450 1.36 -6.00 -18.47
CA SER A 450 1.39 -4.57 -18.16
C SER A 450 0.24 -3.79 -18.83
N LEU A 451 -0.49 -3.01 -18.04
CA LEU A 451 -1.56 -2.11 -18.46
C LEU A 451 -0.99 -0.71 -18.73
N GLY A 452 -0.54 -0.46 -19.96
CA GLY A 452 0.00 0.84 -20.35
C GLY A 452 1.19 1.27 -19.47
N ILE A 453 0.98 2.27 -18.61
CA ILE A 453 1.95 2.77 -17.65
C ILE A 453 1.90 2.05 -16.29
N PHE A 454 1.05 1.05 -16.07
CA PHE A 454 1.00 0.38 -14.76
C PHE A 454 1.33 -1.11 -14.88
N ALA A 455 2.39 -1.52 -14.18
CA ALA A 455 2.93 -2.89 -14.21
C ALA A 455 3.26 -3.34 -12.77
N PRO A 456 2.24 -3.75 -12.00
CA PRO A 456 2.49 -4.25 -10.65
C PRO A 456 3.27 -5.56 -10.69
N PHE A 457 3.82 -5.95 -9.54
CA PHE A 457 4.38 -7.29 -9.33
C PHE A 457 3.36 -8.36 -9.73
N GLY A 458 3.82 -9.47 -10.33
CA GLY A 458 2.95 -10.53 -10.85
C GLY A 458 2.47 -10.33 -12.29
N THR A 459 2.94 -9.29 -13.00
CA THR A 459 2.57 -9.04 -14.39
C THR A 459 3.76 -9.18 -15.34
N PHE A 460 3.49 -9.71 -16.54
CA PHE A 460 4.46 -9.76 -17.63
C PHE A 460 4.62 -8.37 -18.23
N LYS A 461 5.82 -7.82 -18.10
CA LYS A 461 6.19 -6.50 -18.58
C LYS A 461 6.51 -6.52 -20.08
N GLY A 462 6.90 -7.64 -20.68
CA GLY A 462 7.22 -7.73 -22.11
C GLY A 462 6.02 -7.98 -23.01
N LEU A 463 4.93 -8.55 -22.47
CA LEU A 463 3.78 -8.99 -23.25
C LEU A 463 2.73 -7.88 -23.45
N THR A 464 1.94 -8.02 -24.51
CA THR A 464 0.73 -7.23 -24.72
C THR A 464 -0.54 -8.00 -24.30
N PRO A 465 -1.63 -7.32 -23.94
CA PRO A 465 -2.87 -7.96 -23.53
C PRO A 465 -3.39 -8.93 -24.60
N TYR A 466 -3.82 -10.13 -24.21
CA TYR A 466 -4.33 -11.18 -25.10
C TYR A 466 -3.36 -11.67 -26.18
N GLN A 467 -2.05 -11.34 -26.08
CA GLN A 467 -1.04 -11.95 -26.93
C GLN A 467 -1.02 -13.48 -26.79
N PHE A 468 -1.29 -13.96 -25.57
CA PHE A 468 -1.47 -15.38 -25.27
C PHE A 468 -2.85 -15.67 -24.71
N ILE A 469 -3.45 -16.75 -25.19
CA ILE A 469 -4.73 -17.28 -24.73
C ILE A 469 -4.54 -18.78 -24.56
N SER A 470 -4.96 -19.29 -23.39
CA SER A 470 -4.76 -20.70 -23.07
C SER A 470 -5.94 -21.33 -22.35
N ASP A 471 -6.06 -22.66 -22.48
CA ASP A 471 -6.93 -23.43 -21.59
C ASP A 471 -6.21 -23.87 -20.32
N LYS A 472 -4.87 -23.94 -20.32
CA LYS A 472 -4.06 -24.20 -19.13
C LYS A 472 -2.81 -23.34 -19.13
N ARG A 473 -2.49 -22.76 -17.98
CA ARG A 473 -1.24 -22.02 -17.77
C ARG A 473 -0.68 -22.20 -16.38
N ILE A 474 0.63 -22.04 -16.29
CA ILE A 474 1.32 -21.76 -15.05
C ILE A 474 2.30 -20.61 -15.27
N ALA A 475 2.33 -19.65 -14.36
CA ALA A 475 3.27 -18.54 -14.35
C ALA A 475 4.02 -18.50 -13.01
N LEU A 476 5.29 -18.12 -13.09
CA LEU A 476 6.15 -17.89 -11.93
C LEU A 476 6.81 -16.53 -12.10
N HIS A 477 6.63 -15.65 -11.12
CA HIS A 477 7.25 -14.34 -11.06
C HIS A 477 8.17 -14.30 -9.85
N ILE A 478 9.41 -13.87 -10.07
CA ILE A 478 10.42 -13.67 -9.04
C ILE A 478 10.92 -12.24 -9.20
N GLU A 479 10.69 -11.37 -8.22
CA GLU A 479 11.12 -9.97 -8.25
C GLU A 479 11.85 -9.64 -6.95
N HIS A 480 13.10 -9.21 -7.07
CA HIS A 480 13.83 -8.62 -5.96
C HIS A 480 13.66 -7.10 -6.01
N ASN A 481 13.07 -6.52 -4.98
CA ASN A 481 13.07 -5.08 -4.77
C ASN A 481 14.22 -4.73 -3.83
N TRP A 482 15.29 -4.19 -4.42
CA TRP A 482 16.49 -3.76 -3.70
C TRP A 482 16.28 -2.44 -2.96
N ARG A 483 15.17 -1.77 -3.22
CA ARG A 483 14.83 -0.41 -2.77
C ARG A 483 15.95 0.56 -3.13
N LYS A 484 16.05 1.66 -2.39
CA LYS A 484 17.18 2.60 -2.46
C LYS A 484 18.46 2.05 -1.83
N THR A 485 18.38 0.96 -1.08
CA THR A 485 19.50 0.37 -0.34
C THR A 485 20.65 -0.06 -1.24
N PHE A 486 20.36 -0.54 -2.46
CA PHE A 486 21.39 -0.84 -3.45
C PHE A 486 22.28 0.37 -3.77
N PHE A 487 21.69 1.54 -3.96
CA PHE A 487 22.44 2.76 -4.25
C PHE A 487 23.24 3.24 -3.04
N ASP A 488 22.68 3.10 -1.83
CA ASP A 488 23.37 3.44 -0.58
C ASP A 488 24.58 2.52 -0.34
N MET A 489 24.47 1.22 -0.66
CA MET A 489 25.60 0.28 -0.63
C MET A 489 26.72 0.65 -1.60
N LEU A 490 26.37 1.19 -2.77
CA LEU A 490 27.34 1.67 -3.75
C LEU A 490 27.89 3.07 -3.45
N GLY A 491 27.42 3.73 -2.39
CA GLY A 491 27.81 5.11 -2.06
C GLY A 491 27.30 6.16 -3.06
N ILE A 492 26.26 5.82 -3.85
CA ILE A 492 25.64 6.73 -4.81
C ILE A 492 24.46 7.40 -4.12
N TYR A 493 24.65 8.64 -3.66
CA TYR A 493 23.70 9.28 -2.74
C TYR A 493 22.50 9.95 -3.42
N PHE A 494 22.66 10.45 -4.64
CA PHE A 494 21.58 11.13 -5.36
C PHE A 494 20.29 10.27 -5.49
N PRO A 495 20.34 8.98 -5.89
CA PRO A 495 19.15 8.13 -5.94
C PRO A 495 18.53 7.90 -4.56
N VAL A 496 19.36 7.81 -3.51
CA VAL A 496 18.89 7.61 -2.12
C VAL A 496 18.10 8.83 -1.64
N GLU A 497 18.62 10.04 -1.89
CA GLU A 497 17.96 11.30 -1.55
C GLU A 497 16.64 11.49 -2.31
N TRP A 498 16.59 11.04 -3.56
CA TRP A 498 15.40 11.14 -4.41
C TRP A 498 14.41 10.00 -4.23
N ASN A 499 14.67 9.10 -3.26
CA ASN A 499 13.87 7.90 -3.00
C ASN A 499 13.67 7.03 -4.25
N ILE A 500 14.72 6.94 -5.07
CA ILE A 500 14.77 6.09 -6.24
C ILE A 500 15.08 4.66 -5.80
N GLU A 501 14.27 3.72 -6.26
CA GLU A 501 14.37 2.30 -5.94
C GLU A 501 14.80 1.50 -7.16
N LEU A 502 15.56 0.42 -6.93
CA LEU A 502 15.91 -0.56 -7.95
C LEU A 502 15.10 -1.84 -7.76
N THR A 503 14.51 -2.34 -8.84
CA THR A 503 13.87 -3.65 -8.92
C THR A 503 14.52 -4.48 -10.00
N THR A 504 14.61 -5.79 -9.78
CA THR A 504 15.04 -6.75 -10.81
C THR A 504 14.18 -7.98 -10.72
N GLY A 505 13.82 -8.59 -11.84
CA GLY A 505 13.02 -9.81 -11.77
C GLY A 505 13.06 -10.66 -13.02
N VAL A 506 12.50 -11.84 -12.88
CA VAL A 506 12.32 -12.84 -13.93
C VAL A 506 10.88 -13.36 -13.85
N SER A 507 10.23 -13.46 -15.00
CA SER A 507 8.91 -14.07 -15.12
C SER A 507 8.98 -15.22 -16.11
N LEU A 508 8.41 -16.37 -15.74
CA LEU A 508 8.31 -17.57 -16.57
C LEU A 508 6.83 -17.91 -16.79
N LEU A 509 6.50 -18.33 -18.00
CA LEU A 509 5.15 -18.71 -18.40
C LEU A 509 5.21 -20.03 -19.17
N ASN A 510 4.35 -20.97 -18.83
CA ASN A 510 4.13 -22.17 -19.62
C ASN A 510 2.63 -22.31 -19.89
N LEU A 511 2.31 -22.48 -21.17
CA LEU A 511 0.95 -22.55 -21.69
C LEU A 511 0.76 -23.90 -22.37
N TRP A 512 -0.42 -24.47 -22.18
CA TRP A 512 -0.89 -25.62 -22.93
C TRP A 512 -2.26 -25.31 -23.52
N ASN A 513 -2.50 -25.84 -24.71
CA ASN A 513 -3.73 -25.66 -25.46
C ASN A 513 -4.26 -27.01 -25.93
N GLY A 514 -5.50 -27.31 -25.55
CA GLY A 514 -6.26 -28.44 -26.09
C GLY A 514 -6.61 -28.28 -27.58
N LYS A 515 -7.10 -29.36 -28.20
CA LYS A 515 -7.39 -29.43 -29.65
C LYS A 515 -8.27 -28.29 -30.19
N LYS A 516 -9.17 -27.74 -29.36
CA LYS A 516 -10.05 -26.61 -29.72
C LYS A 516 -9.32 -25.28 -29.93
N LEU A 517 -8.12 -25.13 -29.39
CA LEU A 517 -7.32 -23.90 -29.42
C LEU A 517 -6.09 -23.99 -30.33
N ILE A 518 -5.77 -25.18 -30.86
CA ILE A 518 -4.60 -25.40 -31.71
C ILE A 518 -4.66 -24.55 -33.00
N ASP A 519 -5.86 -24.25 -33.48
CA ASP A 519 -6.07 -23.38 -34.66
C ASP A 519 -5.83 -21.89 -34.36
N LEU A 520 -5.86 -21.49 -33.07
CA LEU A 520 -5.67 -20.10 -32.63
C LEU A 520 -4.25 -19.86 -32.11
N GLN A 521 -3.65 -20.81 -31.39
CA GLN A 521 -2.30 -20.73 -30.84
C GLN A 521 -1.63 -22.11 -30.76
N LYS A 522 -0.30 -22.14 -30.65
CA LYS A 522 0.48 -23.38 -30.52
C LYS A 522 -0.02 -24.21 -29.33
N SER A 523 0.07 -25.54 -29.47
CA SER A 523 -0.38 -26.51 -28.46
C SER A 523 0.36 -26.43 -27.13
N LYS A 524 1.62 -25.96 -27.16
CA LYS A 524 2.43 -25.68 -25.99
C LYS A 524 3.35 -24.51 -26.28
N GLU A 525 3.42 -23.57 -25.35
CA GLU A 525 4.29 -22.41 -25.47
C GLU A 525 4.94 -22.09 -24.12
N PHE A 526 6.26 -21.97 -24.13
CA PHE A 526 7.02 -21.47 -22.99
C PHE A 526 7.44 -20.04 -23.30
N TYR A 527 7.26 -19.11 -22.38
CA TYR A 527 7.74 -17.73 -22.48
C TYR A 527 8.52 -17.37 -21.22
N TRP A 528 9.50 -16.49 -21.38
CA TRP A 528 10.27 -15.96 -20.27
C TRP A 528 10.63 -14.51 -20.55
N GLU A 529 10.79 -13.75 -19.47
CA GLU A 529 11.35 -12.40 -19.50
C GLU A 529 12.18 -12.15 -18.25
N SER A 530 13.19 -11.31 -18.40
CA SER A 530 13.97 -10.72 -17.32
C SER A 530 13.89 -9.21 -17.42
N TYR A 531 13.87 -8.52 -16.30
CA TYR A 531 13.80 -7.06 -16.31
C TYR A 531 14.58 -6.44 -15.16
N ALA A 532 15.00 -5.20 -15.39
CA ALA A 532 15.50 -4.29 -14.37
C ALA A 532 14.69 -2.99 -14.45
N GLY A 533 14.24 -2.50 -13.30
CA GLY A 533 13.40 -1.33 -13.17
C GLY A 533 13.99 -0.32 -12.19
N ILE A 534 13.85 0.95 -12.52
CA ILE A 534 14.09 2.05 -11.58
C ILE A 534 12.75 2.73 -11.33
N SER A 535 12.35 2.85 -10.07
CA SER A 535 11.09 3.48 -9.64
C SER A 535 11.33 4.66 -8.71
N GLY A 536 10.31 5.50 -8.50
CA GLY A 536 10.41 6.71 -7.67
C GLY A 536 11.01 7.92 -8.40
N ILE A 537 11.13 7.89 -9.73
CA ILE A 537 11.61 9.02 -10.54
C ILE A 537 10.57 10.15 -10.48
N PHE A 538 10.96 11.31 -9.94
CA PHE A 538 10.02 12.38 -9.54
C PHE A 538 8.88 11.87 -8.64
N GLY A 539 9.13 10.74 -7.96
CA GLY A 539 8.23 10.03 -7.07
C GLY A 539 7.03 9.31 -7.65
N LEU A 540 6.73 9.51 -8.92
CA LEU A 540 5.58 8.87 -9.56
C LEU A 540 6.00 7.95 -10.69
N LEU A 541 7.17 8.15 -11.30
CA LEU A 541 7.53 7.44 -12.51
C LEU A 541 8.42 6.24 -12.23
N SER A 542 8.27 5.22 -13.06
CA SER A 542 9.17 4.07 -13.15
C SER A 542 9.60 3.87 -14.60
N ILE A 543 10.79 3.29 -14.77
CA ILE A 543 11.32 2.86 -16.06
C ILE A 543 11.73 1.41 -15.90
N ASN A 544 11.15 0.53 -16.70
CA ASN A 544 11.48 -0.90 -16.70
C ASN A 544 12.08 -1.26 -18.07
N VAL A 545 13.27 -1.86 -18.05
CA VAL A 545 13.90 -2.44 -19.23
C VAL A 545 13.71 -3.95 -19.16
N VAL A 546 13.08 -4.52 -20.18
CA VAL A 546 12.71 -5.93 -20.25
C VAL A 546 13.42 -6.57 -21.43
N TYR A 547 14.06 -7.71 -21.19
CA TYR A 547 14.57 -8.61 -22.22
C TYR A 547 13.78 -9.91 -22.17
N ASN A 548 13.29 -10.39 -23.31
CA ASN A 548 12.33 -11.48 -23.36
C ASN A 548 12.70 -12.57 -24.37
N LYS A 549 11.91 -13.65 -24.38
CA LYS A 549 12.09 -14.81 -25.28
C LYS A 549 12.17 -14.46 -26.77
N PHE A 550 11.61 -13.35 -27.21
CA PHE A 550 11.64 -12.93 -28.62
C PHE A 550 12.96 -12.26 -29.02
N ASP A 551 13.94 -12.24 -28.11
CA ASP A 551 15.20 -11.50 -28.25
C ASP A 551 15.00 -9.98 -28.37
N ASP A 552 13.84 -9.50 -27.90
CA ASP A 552 13.47 -8.08 -27.92
C ASP A 552 13.84 -7.40 -26.61
N VAL A 553 14.27 -6.13 -26.72
CA VAL A 553 14.41 -5.21 -25.59
C VAL A 553 13.23 -4.24 -25.59
N VAL A 554 12.39 -4.34 -24.57
CA VAL A 554 11.23 -3.47 -24.38
C VAL A 554 11.50 -2.52 -23.22
N VAL A 555 11.41 -1.21 -23.48
CA VAL A 555 11.49 -0.18 -22.44
C VAL A 555 10.08 0.31 -22.13
N ARG A 556 9.68 0.22 -20.86
CA ARG A 556 8.39 0.70 -20.39
C ARG A 556 8.55 1.84 -19.40
N LEU A 557 7.88 2.94 -19.71
CA LEU A 557 7.62 4.00 -18.73
C LEU A 557 6.36 3.62 -17.97
N GLY A 558 6.40 3.75 -16.65
CA GLY A 558 5.28 3.43 -15.80
C GLY A 558 5.06 4.42 -14.68
N LEU A 559 3.93 4.28 -13.99
CA LEU A 559 3.67 4.85 -12.68
C LEU A 559 4.14 3.83 -11.64
N THR A 560 4.97 4.30 -10.72
CA THR A 560 5.31 3.57 -9.50
C THR A 560 4.03 3.40 -8.67
N LYS A 561 3.96 2.37 -7.81
CA LYS A 561 2.94 2.33 -6.76
C LYS A 561 2.99 3.65 -5.99
N VAL A 562 1.98 4.49 -6.21
CA VAL A 562 1.74 5.70 -5.44
C VAL A 562 1.22 5.24 -4.08
N LEU A 563 1.92 5.64 -3.02
CA LEU A 563 1.59 5.28 -1.65
C LEU A 563 0.39 6.06 -1.14
#